data_AF-A0A5J6U7D3-F1
#
_entry.id   AF-A0A5J6U7D3-F1
#
_cell.length_a   1.000
_cell.length_b   1.000
_cell.length_c   1.000
_cell.angle_alpha   90.00
_cell.angle_beta   90.00
_cell.angle_gamma   90.00
#
_symmetry.space_group_name_H-M   'P 1'
#
loop_
_entity.id
_entity.type
_entity.pdbx_description
1 polymer ?
#
loop_
_entity_poly.entity_id
_entity_poly.type
_entity_poly.pdbx_seq_one_letter_code
_entity_poly.pdbx_strand_id
1 'polypeptide(L)'
;MNHDPKTSQLVRATKALEGYEEAAFPGKSSLLRGDQLYASALIAALICDLEHYANQYGLSFSHAVNVGRSSHAEEAAEQATYYIGDHVRLLDHDGRCGTIIGWATIDDQVDRLFLIVVPGVSRVYDETAARLEPAPPFPTTRTTTGNITHALQAESAYISLAARIPRTALPHQPALRQDCQKLLAALSTWSGVPVSELLKGLHPKVTKRTEVFSQKDDDRASTSEPPS
;
A
#
# COMPACT_ATOMS: atom_id res chain seq x y z
N MET A 1 0.70 28.05 -18.95
CA MET A 1 -0.10 27.02 -19.66
C MET A 1 0.38 25.67 -19.15
N ASN A 2 -0.37 25.03 -18.26
CA ASN A 2 -0.03 23.70 -17.76
C ASN A 2 -0.35 22.69 -18.85
N HIS A 3 0.67 22.09 -19.46
CA HIS A 3 0.49 20.92 -20.32
C HIS A 3 0.15 19.73 -19.41
N ASP A 4 -1.09 19.25 -19.49
CA ASP A 4 -1.47 17.99 -18.86
C ASP A 4 -0.74 16.83 -19.58
N PRO A 5 0.15 16.10 -18.90
CA PRO A 5 0.96 15.03 -19.50
C PRO A 5 0.09 13.91 -20.11
N LYS A 6 -1.12 13.65 -19.57
CA LYS A 6 -2.07 12.68 -20.15
C LYS A 6 -2.54 13.07 -21.54
N THR A 7 -2.86 14.36 -21.69
CA THR A 7 -3.31 14.91 -22.96
C THR A 7 -2.19 14.79 -24.00
N SER A 8 -0.93 14.99 -23.60
CA SER A 8 0.23 14.80 -24.47
C SER A 8 0.49 13.32 -24.85
N GLN A 9 0.38 12.40 -23.90
CA GLN A 9 0.57 10.96 -24.15
C GLN A 9 -0.54 10.36 -25.02
N LEU A 10 -1.80 10.67 -24.73
CA LEU A 10 -2.93 10.23 -25.53
C LEU A 10 -2.84 10.77 -26.96
N VAL A 11 -2.41 12.02 -27.14
CA VAL A 11 -2.15 12.61 -28.46
C VAL A 11 -1.01 11.88 -29.17
N ARG A 12 0.10 11.55 -28.48
CA ARG A 12 1.21 10.78 -29.07
C ARG A 12 0.78 9.38 -29.47
N ALA A 13 0.05 8.66 -28.62
CA ALA A 13 -0.45 7.32 -28.88
C ALA A 13 -1.47 7.31 -30.04
N THR A 14 -2.37 8.30 -30.07
CA THR A 14 -3.33 8.48 -31.18
C THR A 14 -2.60 8.71 -32.49
N LYS A 15 -1.60 9.59 -32.50
CA LYS A 15 -0.80 9.88 -33.70
C LYS A 15 0.01 8.66 -34.19
N ALA A 16 0.52 7.85 -33.25
CA ALA A 16 1.22 6.61 -33.60
C ALA A 16 0.29 5.58 -34.24
N LEU A 17 -0.93 5.43 -33.70
CA LEU A 17 -1.94 4.53 -34.27
C LEU A 17 -2.47 5.03 -35.62
N GLU A 18 -2.72 6.33 -35.77
CA GLU A 18 -3.12 6.95 -37.05
C GLU A 18 -2.04 6.73 -38.13
N GLY A 19 -0.76 6.93 -37.79
CA GLY A 19 0.35 6.69 -38.72
C GLY A 19 0.52 5.22 -39.10
N TYR A 20 0.28 4.29 -38.16
CA TYR A 20 0.30 2.87 -38.44
C TYR A 20 -0.89 2.45 -39.33
N GLU A 21 -2.08 2.95 -39.05
CA GLU A 21 -3.28 2.71 -39.88
C GLU A 21 -3.06 3.16 -41.33
N GLU A 22 -2.53 4.37 -41.53
CA GLU A 22 -2.25 4.93 -42.86
C GLU A 22 -1.23 4.09 -43.64
N ALA A 23 -0.19 3.61 -42.96
CA ALA A 23 0.83 2.76 -43.57
C ALA A 23 0.31 1.35 -43.92
N ALA A 24 -0.50 0.75 -43.04
CA ALA A 24 -1.06 -0.58 -43.24
C ALA A 24 -2.21 -0.60 -44.25
N PHE A 25 -2.99 0.49 -44.34
CA PHE A 25 -4.20 0.60 -45.16
C PHE A 25 -4.29 1.95 -45.90
N PRO A 26 -3.42 2.21 -46.88
CA PRO A 26 -3.39 3.50 -47.57
C PRO A 26 -4.72 3.78 -48.28
N GLY A 27 -5.23 5.01 -48.11
CA GLY A 27 -6.42 5.52 -48.81
C GLY A 27 -7.77 5.11 -48.22
N LYS A 28 -7.81 4.49 -47.03
CA LYS A 28 -9.06 4.21 -46.31
C LYS A 28 -9.38 5.29 -45.27
N SER A 29 -10.67 5.53 -45.03
CA SER A 29 -11.11 6.42 -43.94
C SER A 29 -10.80 5.79 -42.59
N SER A 30 -10.20 6.57 -41.68
CA SER A 30 -9.86 6.09 -40.34
C SER A 30 -11.12 5.72 -39.54
N LEU A 31 -11.09 4.54 -38.91
CA LEU A 31 -12.16 4.08 -38.01
C LEU A 31 -11.76 4.15 -36.52
N LEU A 32 -10.56 4.65 -36.23
CA LEU A 32 -9.96 4.65 -34.88
C LEU A 32 -10.81 5.29 -33.79
N ARG A 33 -11.60 6.32 -34.10
CA ARG A 33 -12.41 7.05 -33.11
C ARG A 33 -13.83 6.53 -32.94
N GLY A 34 -14.28 5.61 -33.81
CA GLY A 34 -15.68 5.16 -33.86
C GLY A 34 -15.88 3.68 -33.56
N ASP A 35 -14.82 2.86 -33.60
CA ASP A 35 -14.93 1.41 -33.45
C ASP A 35 -13.83 0.85 -32.52
N GLN A 36 -14.26 0.44 -31.31
CA GLN A 36 -13.39 -0.12 -30.29
C GLN A 36 -12.80 -1.48 -30.69
N LEU A 37 -13.56 -2.30 -31.43
CA LEU A 37 -13.08 -3.60 -31.90
C LEU A 37 -12.00 -3.40 -32.97
N TYR A 38 -12.20 -2.44 -33.87
CA TYR A 38 -11.21 -2.04 -34.85
C TYR A 38 -9.94 -1.50 -34.21
N ALA A 39 -10.05 -0.58 -33.25
CA ALA A 39 -8.89 -0.04 -32.52
C ALA A 39 -8.12 -1.14 -31.78
N SER A 40 -8.82 -2.07 -31.14
CA SER A 40 -8.20 -3.24 -30.49
C SER A 40 -7.47 -4.14 -31.49
N ALA A 41 -8.05 -4.39 -32.66
CA ALA A 41 -7.41 -5.20 -33.70
C ALA A 41 -6.16 -4.51 -34.26
N LEU A 42 -6.20 -3.19 -34.44
CA LEU A 42 -5.06 -2.42 -34.93
C LEU A 42 -3.92 -2.36 -33.92
N ILE A 43 -4.21 -2.21 -32.62
CA ILE A 43 -3.20 -2.30 -31.56
C ILE A 43 -2.56 -3.69 -31.55
N ALA A 44 -3.35 -4.76 -31.69
CA ALA A 44 -2.82 -6.12 -31.74
C ALA A 44 -1.90 -6.34 -32.94
N ALA A 45 -2.28 -5.81 -34.12
CA ALA A 45 -1.44 -5.87 -35.32
C ALA A 45 -0.13 -5.09 -35.15
N LEU A 46 -0.18 -3.87 -34.59
CA LEU A 46 1.02 -3.08 -34.29
C LEU A 46 1.95 -3.80 -33.30
N ILE A 47 1.41 -4.40 -32.24
CA ILE A 47 2.19 -5.19 -31.27
C ILE A 47 2.90 -6.35 -31.96
N CYS A 48 2.21 -7.07 -32.86
CA CYS A 48 2.76 -8.17 -33.65
C CYS A 48 3.92 -7.70 -34.55
N ASP A 49 3.76 -6.58 -35.25
CA ASP A 49 4.81 -6.02 -36.11
C ASP A 49 6.02 -5.51 -35.31
N LEU A 50 5.79 -4.93 -34.13
CA LEU A 50 6.86 -4.52 -33.22
C LEU A 50 7.65 -5.71 -32.66
N GLU A 51 6.99 -6.84 -32.41
CA GLU A 51 7.65 -8.09 -32.02
C GLU A 51 8.53 -8.63 -33.16
N HIS A 52 8.01 -8.63 -34.39
CA HIS A 52 8.80 -9.00 -35.57
C HIS A 52 10.02 -8.09 -35.77
N TYR A 53 9.83 -6.77 -35.63
CA TYR A 53 10.92 -5.80 -35.68
C TYR A 53 11.97 -6.09 -34.61
N ALA A 54 11.55 -6.29 -33.35
CA ALA A 54 12.46 -6.57 -32.25
C ALA A 54 13.30 -7.84 -32.51
N ASN A 55 12.67 -8.91 -33.01
CA ASN A 55 13.34 -10.14 -33.39
C ASN A 55 14.38 -9.93 -34.50
N GLN A 56 14.06 -9.12 -35.52
CA GLN A 56 14.99 -8.82 -36.62
C GLN A 56 16.24 -8.07 -36.16
N TYR A 57 16.12 -7.20 -35.16
CA TYR A 57 17.21 -6.35 -34.67
C TYR A 57 17.82 -6.80 -33.34
N GLY A 58 17.46 -7.98 -32.83
CA GLY A 58 18.00 -8.52 -31.58
C GLY A 58 17.58 -7.74 -30.33
N LEU A 59 16.45 -7.04 -30.37
CA LEU A 59 15.88 -6.35 -29.22
C LEU A 59 14.99 -7.31 -28.42
N SER A 60 14.99 -7.20 -27.09
CA SER A 60 14.08 -7.97 -26.25
C SER A 60 12.71 -7.30 -26.19
N PHE A 61 11.76 -7.79 -27.00
CA PHE A 61 10.38 -7.29 -27.02
C PHE A 61 9.70 -7.38 -25.65
N SER A 62 9.85 -8.53 -24.98
CA SER A 62 9.28 -8.75 -23.65
C SER A 62 9.85 -7.79 -22.61
N HIS A 63 11.16 -7.49 -22.65
CA HIS A 63 11.77 -6.49 -21.79
C HIS A 63 11.21 -5.08 -22.07
N ALA A 64 11.12 -4.67 -23.35
CA ALA A 64 10.59 -3.37 -23.73
C ALA A 64 9.12 -3.17 -23.31
N VAL A 65 8.27 -4.20 -23.48
CA VAL A 65 6.88 -4.19 -23.02
C VAL A 65 6.81 -4.09 -21.50
N ASN A 66 7.67 -4.82 -20.78
CA ASN A 66 7.72 -4.76 -19.32
C ASN A 66 8.14 -3.37 -18.82
N VAL A 67 9.17 -2.76 -19.42
CA VAL A 67 9.57 -1.38 -19.11
C VAL A 67 8.42 -0.40 -19.36
N GLY A 68 7.76 -0.49 -20.52
CA GLY A 68 6.62 0.37 -20.84
C GLY A 68 5.44 0.20 -19.88
N ARG A 69 5.16 -1.02 -19.41
CA ARG A 69 4.15 -1.29 -18.39
C ARG A 69 4.51 -0.68 -17.04
N SER A 70 5.77 -0.80 -16.62
CA SER A 70 6.26 -0.18 -15.39
C SER A 70 6.14 1.35 -15.43
N SER A 71 6.58 1.99 -16.52
CA SER A 71 6.47 3.45 -16.66
C SER A 71 5.02 3.93 -16.70
N HIS A 72 4.12 3.23 -17.40
CA HIS A 72 2.69 3.58 -17.39
C HIS A 72 2.06 3.42 -16.01
N ALA A 73 2.46 2.39 -15.24
CA ALA A 73 1.99 2.19 -13.88
C ALA A 73 2.51 3.28 -12.92
N GLU A 74 3.76 3.71 -13.08
CA GLU A 74 4.36 4.87 -12.39
C GLU A 74 3.60 6.15 -12.66
N GLU A 75 3.38 6.50 -13.93
CA GLU A 75 2.66 7.71 -14.34
C GLU A 75 1.18 7.70 -13.89
N ALA A 76 0.51 6.55 -13.95
CA ALA A 76 -0.87 6.41 -13.48
C ALA A 76 -0.97 6.59 -11.95
N ALA A 77 0.08 6.23 -11.23
CA ALA A 77 0.08 6.25 -9.78
C ALA A 77 0.68 7.52 -9.18
N GLU A 78 1.54 8.25 -9.90
CA GLU A 78 1.85 9.66 -9.63
C GLU A 78 0.57 10.50 -9.52
N GLN A 79 -0.50 10.10 -10.20
CA GLN A 79 -1.81 10.75 -10.14
C GLN A 79 -2.69 10.24 -9.00
N ALA A 80 -2.42 9.04 -8.46
CA ALA A 80 -3.06 8.52 -7.26
C ALA A 80 -2.40 9.18 -6.04
N THR A 81 -2.93 10.34 -5.64
CA THR A 81 -2.43 11.03 -4.45
C THR A 81 -2.82 10.25 -3.20
N TYR A 82 -1.87 9.54 -2.61
CA TYR A 82 -2.01 8.97 -1.28
C TYR A 82 -1.57 9.96 -0.19
N TYR A 83 -2.20 9.87 0.98
CA TYR A 83 -1.95 10.70 2.16
C TYR A 83 -1.50 9.85 3.36
N ILE A 84 -0.85 10.49 4.34
CA ILE A 84 -0.58 9.86 5.64
C ILE A 84 -1.90 9.44 6.27
N GLY A 85 -1.95 8.19 6.73
CA GLY A 85 -3.15 7.56 7.28
C GLY A 85 -3.92 6.71 6.27
N ASP A 86 -3.64 6.84 4.97
CA ASP A 86 -4.29 6.00 3.97
C ASP A 86 -3.91 4.53 4.14
N HIS A 87 -4.91 3.69 3.93
CA HIS A 87 -4.77 2.25 3.91
C HIS A 87 -4.47 1.80 2.49
N VAL A 88 -3.36 1.09 2.31
CA VAL A 88 -2.89 0.62 1.01
C VAL A 88 -2.53 -0.85 1.04
N ARG A 89 -2.64 -1.49 -0.12
CA ARG A 89 -2.22 -2.85 -0.40
C ARG A 89 -0.91 -2.82 -1.18
N LEU A 90 0.07 -3.58 -0.73
CA LEU A 90 1.38 -3.70 -1.37
C LEU A 90 1.34 -4.84 -2.40
N LEU A 91 1.47 -4.50 -3.68
CA LEU A 91 1.33 -5.46 -4.78
C LEU A 91 2.48 -6.47 -4.83
N ASP A 92 3.71 -6.02 -4.55
CA ASP A 92 4.91 -6.85 -4.61
C ASP A 92 5.16 -7.68 -3.33
N HIS A 93 4.31 -7.52 -2.31
CA HIS A 93 4.48 -8.15 -1.00
C HIS A 93 3.27 -9.00 -0.63
N ASP A 94 2.92 -9.95 -1.49
CA ASP A 94 1.82 -10.92 -1.31
C ASP A 94 0.44 -10.25 -1.10
N GLY A 95 0.26 -9.00 -1.54
CA GLY A 95 -0.98 -8.26 -1.31
C GLY A 95 -1.22 -7.88 0.15
N ARG A 96 -0.15 -7.79 0.97
CA ARG A 96 -0.25 -7.34 2.36
C ARG A 96 -0.84 -5.93 2.43
N CYS A 97 -1.66 -5.66 3.44
CA CYS A 97 -2.20 -4.32 3.67
C CYS A 97 -1.42 -3.59 4.78
N GLY A 98 -1.19 -2.30 4.57
CA GLY A 98 -0.48 -1.41 5.48
C GLY A 98 -1.07 0.00 5.50
N THR A 99 -0.45 0.85 6.31
CA THR A 99 -0.85 2.25 6.46
C THR A 99 0.31 3.15 6.09
N ILE A 100 0.04 4.19 5.29
CA ILE A 100 1.04 5.20 4.94
C ILE A 100 1.34 6.06 6.16
N ILE A 101 2.61 6.14 6.54
CA ILE A 101 3.10 6.92 7.67
C ILE A 101 3.95 8.12 7.25
N GLY A 102 4.31 8.21 5.97
CA GLY A 102 5.08 9.31 5.43
C GLY A 102 5.45 9.07 3.98
N TRP A 103 6.33 9.92 3.47
CA TRP A 103 6.93 9.75 2.16
C TRP A 103 8.35 10.31 2.15
N ALA A 104 9.17 9.81 1.25
CA ALA A 104 10.49 10.33 0.91
C ALA A 104 10.50 10.70 -0.58
N THR A 105 11.33 11.67 -0.94
CA THR A 105 11.54 12.07 -2.33
C THR A 105 12.89 11.53 -2.77
N ILE A 106 12.94 10.83 -3.90
CA ILE A 106 14.20 10.42 -4.53
C ILE A 106 14.48 11.38 -5.66
N ASP A 107 15.61 12.09 -5.54
CA ASP A 107 16.09 13.09 -6.49
C ASP A 107 15.10 14.24 -6.77
N ASP A 108 15.48 15.22 -7.60
CA ASP A 108 14.80 16.52 -7.83
C ASP A 108 13.30 16.45 -8.29
N GLN A 109 12.43 16.01 -7.37
CA GLN A 109 10.99 16.24 -7.26
C GLN A 109 9.99 15.35 -8.02
N VAL A 110 10.41 14.36 -8.81
CA VAL A 110 9.44 13.55 -9.58
C VAL A 110 9.05 12.27 -8.85
N ASP A 111 10.01 11.55 -8.24
CA ASP A 111 9.72 10.25 -7.64
C ASP A 111 9.46 10.35 -6.13
N ARG A 112 8.24 9.97 -5.72
CA ARG A 112 7.84 9.85 -4.32
C ARG A 112 7.76 8.39 -3.91
N LEU A 113 8.55 8.02 -2.91
CA LEU A 113 8.38 6.77 -2.17
C LEU A 113 7.46 7.01 -0.98
N PHE A 114 6.40 6.21 -0.87
CA PHE A 114 5.54 6.17 0.29
C PHE A 114 6.13 5.22 1.32
N LEU A 115 6.12 5.64 2.59
CA LEU A 115 6.57 4.84 3.71
C LEU A 115 5.35 4.15 4.33
N ILE A 116 5.32 2.83 4.30
CA ILE A 116 4.18 2.01 4.71
C ILE A 116 4.57 1.12 5.88
N VAL A 117 3.73 1.10 6.92
CA VAL A 117 3.85 0.13 8.00
C VAL A 117 2.77 -0.94 7.87
N VAL A 118 3.20 -2.19 7.97
CA VAL A 118 2.32 -3.36 8.01
C VAL A 118 2.23 -3.84 9.45
N PRO A 119 1.02 -4.10 9.99
CA PRO A 119 0.88 -4.54 11.38
C PRO A 119 1.76 -5.74 11.72
N GLY A 120 2.41 -5.69 12.87
CA GLY A 120 3.29 -6.77 13.34
C GLY A 120 4.57 -6.97 12.51
N VAL A 121 4.80 -6.21 11.45
CA VAL A 121 6.06 -6.20 10.72
C VAL A 121 6.94 -5.07 11.27
N SER A 122 8.18 -5.37 11.62
CA SER A 122 9.11 -4.36 12.19
C SER A 122 9.75 -3.47 11.12
N ARG A 123 9.72 -3.92 9.86
CA ARG A 123 10.21 -3.17 8.70
C ARG A 123 9.16 -2.17 8.22
N VAL A 124 9.61 -0.97 7.89
CA VAL A 124 8.87 -0.01 7.06
C VAL A 124 9.16 -0.33 5.60
N TYR A 125 8.10 -0.45 4.81
CA TYR A 125 8.20 -0.61 3.36
C TYR A 125 8.25 0.76 2.70
N ASP A 126 9.00 0.86 1.63
CA ASP A 126 9.18 2.03 0.81
C ASP A 126 8.81 1.70 -0.62
N GLU A 127 7.65 2.20 -1.07
CA GLU A 127 7.09 1.83 -2.37
C GLU A 127 6.67 3.06 -3.17
N THR A 128 6.79 2.96 -4.50
CA THR A 128 6.21 3.95 -5.40
C THR A 128 4.69 3.77 -5.41
N ALA A 129 3.96 4.83 -5.79
CA ALA A 129 2.50 4.73 -5.91
C ALA A 129 2.05 3.59 -6.84
N ALA A 130 2.85 3.26 -7.87
CA ALA A 130 2.55 2.22 -8.87
C ALA A 130 2.41 0.82 -8.28
N ARG A 131 3.05 0.61 -7.13
CA ARG A 131 3.10 -0.67 -6.41
C ARG A 131 2.10 -0.72 -5.27
N LEU A 132 1.22 0.28 -5.20
CA LEU A 132 0.20 0.44 -4.19
C LEU A 132 -1.18 0.47 -4.83
N GLU A 133 -2.12 -0.19 -4.17
CA GLU A 133 -3.55 -0.03 -4.42
C GLU A 133 -4.25 0.43 -3.13
N PRO A 134 -5.40 1.10 -3.21
CA PRO A 134 -6.26 1.30 -2.04
C PRO A 134 -6.61 -0.03 -1.39
N ALA A 135 -6.32 -0.17 -0.09
CA ALA A 135 -6.70 -1.37 0.65
C ALA A 135 -8.21 -1.36 0.97
N PRO A 136 -8.82 -2.53 1.20
CA PRO A 136 -10.15 -2.59 1.78
C PRO A 136 -10.18 -1.86 3.13
N PRO A 137 -11.33 -1.29 3.53
CA PRO A 137 -11.46 -0.63 4.83
C PRO A 137 -11.17 -1.62 5.97
N PHE A 138 -10.51 -1.14 7.02
CA PHE A 138 -10.25 -1.96 8.19
C PHE A 138 -11.59 -2.28 8.90
N PRO A 139 -11.84 -3.54 9.32
CA PRO A 139 -13.10 -3.91 9.92
C PRO A 139 -13.32 -3.24 11.27
N THR A 140 -14.51 -2.66 11.47
CA THR A 140 -14.91 -2.07 12.74
C THR A 140 -14.86 -3.11 13.87
N THR A 141 -13.91 -2.95 14.78
CA THR A 141 -13.68 -3.89 15.88
C THR A 141 -14.17 -3.28 17.19
N ARG A 142 -15.20 -3.89 17.79
CA ARG A 142 -15.77 -3.45 19.08
C ARG A 142 -14.97 -4.01 20.24
N THR A 143 -14.42 -3.11 21.06
CA THR A 143 -13.67 -3.42 22.28
C THR A 143 -14.33 -2.78 23.50
N THR A 144 -13.92 -3.18 24.70
CA THR A 144 -14.30 -2.53 25.96
C THR A 144 -13.88 -1.05 26.04
N THR A 145 -12.90 -0.64 25.23
CA THR A 145 -12.42 0.75 25.13
C THR A 145 -13.11 1.57 24.04
N GLY A 146 -14.04 0.96 23.28
CA GLY A 146 -14.76 1.60 22.18
C GLY A 146 -14.57 0.90 20.83
N ASN A 147 -14.98 1.58 19.77
CA ASN A 147 -14.90 1.07 18.40
C ASN A 147 -13.58 1.51 17.76
N ILE A 148 -12.89 0.57 17.13
CA ILE A 148 -11.65 0.81 16.40
C ILE A 148 -11.89 0.53 14.92
N THR A 149 -11.54 1.49 14.07
CA THR A 149 -11.79 1.44 12.62
C THR A 149 -10.53 1.57 11.78
N HIS A 150 -9.36 1.69 12.41
CA HIS A 150 -8.08 1.86 11.71
C HIS A 150 -7.04 0.84 12.20
N ALA A 151 -6.20 0.35 11.29
CA ALA A 151 -5.22 -0.69 11.59
C ALA A 151 -4.16 -0.22 12.61
N LEU A 152 -3.62 0.99 12.45
CA LEU A 152 -2.67 1.59 13.41
C LEU A 152 -3.27 1.72 14.81
N GLN A 153 -4.54 2.13 14.88
CA GLN A 153 -5.26 2.24 16.14
C GLN A 153 -5.47 0.86 16.77
N ALA A 154 -5.80 -0.17 15.97
CA ALA A 154 -5.97 -1.54 16.43
C ALA A 154 -4.68 -2.15 16.97
N GLU A 155 -3.54 -1.93 16.29
CA GLU A 155 -2.24 -2.38 16.76
C GLU A 155 -1.85 -1.70 18.08
N SER A 156 -2.00 -0.37 18.16
CA SER A 156 -1.72 0.39 19.39
C SER A 156 -2.62 -0.04 20.56
N ALA A 157 -3.90 -0.28 20.29
CA ALA A 157 -4.85 -0.78 21.28
C ALA A 157 -4.47 -2.19 21.75
N TYR A 158 -4.11 -3.09 20.82
CA TYR A 158 -3.65 -4.44 21.18
C TYR A 158 -2.42 -4.37 22.10
N ILE A 159 -1.40 -3.61 21.73
CA ILE A 159 -0.16 -3.47 22.52
C ILE A 159 -0.49 -2.95 23.92
N SER A 160 -1.36 -1.94 24.01
CA SER A 160 -1.76 -1.33 25.28
C SER A 160 -2.58 -2.28 26.16
N LEU A 161 -3.53 -3.02 25.58
CA LEU A 161 -4.36 -3.98 26.31
C LEU A 161 -3.53 -5.17 26.78
N ALA A 162 -2.71 -5.74 25.91
CA ALA A 162 -1.84 -6.87 26.22
C ALA A 162 -0.88 -6.54 27.37
N ALA A 163 -0.26 -5.35 27.34
CA ALA A 163 0.65 -4.91 28.39
C ALA A 163 -0.04 -4.67 29.76
N ARG A 164 -1.36 -4.41 29.76
CA ARG A 164 -2.15 -4.17 30.98
C ARG A 164 -2.67 -5.44 31.65
N ILE A 165 -2.81 -6.55 30.92
CA ILE A 165 -3.38 -7.80 31.44
C ILE A 165 -2.71 -8.26 32.75
N PRO A 166 -1.37 -8.29 32.87
CA PRO A 166 -0.70 -8.77 34.09
C PRO A 166 -1.03 -7.95 35.35
N ARG A 167 -1.43 -6.68 35.18
CA ARG A 167 -1.75 -5.74 36.28
C ARG A 167 -3.24 -5.59 36.54
N THR A 168 -4.06 -6.23 35.72
CA THR A 168 -5.51 -6.10 35.82
C THR A 168 -6.05 -7.15 36.80
N ALA A 169 -6.98 -6.76 37.67
CA ALA A 169 -7.64 -7.69 38.59
C ALA A 169 -8.25 -8.88 37.83
N LEU A 170 -8.12 -10.08 38.39
CA LEU A 170 -8.54 -11.35 37.75
C LEU A 170 -9.95 -11.31 37.12
N PRO A 171 -10.99 -10.69 37.73
CA PRO A 171 -12.32 -10.65 37.13
C PRO A 171 -12.41 -9.90 35.79
N HIS A 172 -11.49 -8.96 35.54
CA HIS A 172 -11.48 -8.15 34.32
C HIS A 172 -10.52 -8.67 33.24
N GLN A 173 -9.61 -9.59 33.58
CA GLN A 173 -8.67 -10.15 32.61
C GLN A 173 -9.33 -10.89 31.43
N PRO A 174 -10.42 -11.68 31.61
CA PRO A 174 -11.06 -12.37 30.49
C PRO A 174 -11.55 -11.43 29.40
N ALA A 175 -12.16 -10.30 29.77
CA ALA A 175 -12.66 -9.31 28.81
C ALA A 175 -11.51 -8.68 27.99
N LEU A 176 -10.38 -8.35 28.65
CA LEU A 176 -9.21 -7.81 27.96
C LEU A 176 -8.57 -8.82 27.00
N ARG A 177 -8.52 -10.11 27.39
CA ARG A 177 -8.02 -11.18 26.51
C ARG A 177 -8.92 -11.36 25.30
N GLN A 178 -10.24 -11.28 25.48
CA GLN A 178 -11.20 -11.36 24.38
C GLN A 178 -11.03 -10.19 23.41
N ASP A 179 -10.82 -8.97 23.91
CA ASP A 179 -10.55 -7.80 23.05
C ASP A 179 -9.23 -7.95 22.29
N CYS A 180 -8.17 -8.45 22.93
CA CYS A 180 -6.90 -8.75 22.27
C CYS A 180 -7.08 -9.77 21.13
N GLN A 181 -7.88 -10.82 21.35
CA GLN A 181 -8.17 -11.83 20.32
C GLN A 181 -8.94 -11.22 19.13
N LYS A 182 -9.95 -10.39 19.37
CA LYS A 182 -10.69 -9.69 18.29
C LYS A 182 -9.75 -8.81 17.48
N LEU A 183 -8.89 -8.03 18.15
CA LEU A 183 -7.94 -7.14 17.48
C LEU A 183 -6.92 -7.92 16.64
N LEU A 184 -6.37 -9.02 17.15
CA LEU A 184 -5.46 -9.89 16.39
C LEU A 184 -6.15 -10.51 15.17
N ALA A 185 -7.38 -10.97 15.31
CA ALA A 185 -8.14 -11.55 14.20
C ALA A 185 -8.41 -10.50 13.11
N ALA A 186 -8.81 -9.29 13.51
CA ALA A 186 -9.04 -8.17 12.60
C ALA A 186 -7.75 -7.74 11.88
N LEU A 187 -6.66 -7.56 12.62
CA LEU A 187 -5.34 -7.22 12.07
C LEU A 187 -4.86 -8.30 11.10
N SER A 188 -4.97 -9.57 11.46
CA SER A 188 -4.51 -10.68 10.61
C SER A 188 -5.29 -10.78 9.31
N THR A 189 -6.63 -10.74 9.41
CA THR A 189 -7.50 -10.83 8.23
C THR A 189 -7.30 -9.66 7.28
N TRP A 190 -7.17 -8.45 7.82
CA TRP A 190 -7.02 -7.24 7.01
C TRP A 190 -5.61 -7.12 6.40
N SER A 191 -4.57 -7.34 7.19
CA SER A 191 -3.18 -7.16 6.73
C SER A 191 -2.68 -8.31 5.85
N GLY A 192 -3.33 -9.47 5.87
CA GLY A 192 -2.82 -10.69 5.25
C GLY A 192 -1.69 -11.35 6.03
N VAL A 193 -1.27 -10.80 7.18
CA VAL A 193 -0.21 -11.36 8.03
C VAL A 193 -0.81 -12.41 8.97
N PRO A 194 -0.28 -13.65 9.02
CA PRO A 194 -0.77 -14.68 9.94
C PRO A 194 -0.66 -14.25 11.41
N VAL A 195 -1.64 -14.66 12.24
CA VAL A 195 -1.66 -14.34 13.69
C VAL A 195 -0.34 -14.72 14.39
N SER A 196 0.28 -15.83 14.02
CA SER A 196 1.56 -16.26 14.59
C SER A 196 2.72 -15.32 14.26
N GLU A 197 2.76 -14.74 13.06
CA GLU A 197 3.75 -13.74 12.66
C GLU A 197 3.47 -12.39 13.33
N LEU A 198 2.20 -11.97 13.40
CA LEU A 198 1.79 -10.79 14.16
C LEU A 198 2.23 -10.89 15.62
N LEU A 199 1.96 -12.00 16.30
CA LEU A 199 2.35 -12.19 17.70
C LEU A 199 3.87 -12.07 17.87
N LYS A 200 4.67 -12.67 16.98
CA LYS A 200 6.13 -12.58 17.02
C LYS A 200 6.61 -11.14 16.92
N GLY A 201 6.04 -10.35 16.00
CA GLY A 201 6.47 -8.96 15.81
C GLY A 201 5.87 -7.96 16.81
N LEU A 202 4.72 -8.28 17.41
CA LEU A 202 4.08 -7.44 18.43
C LEU A 202 4.63 -7.70 19.83
N HIS A 203 5.11 -8.92 20.13
CA HIS A 203 5.61 -9.29 21.46
C HIS A 203 6.70 -8.33 21.98
N PRO A 204 7.76 -7.98 21.21
CA PRO A 204 8.75 -7.01 21.67
C PRO A 204 8.15 -5.64 22.02
N LYS A 205 7.13 -5.19 21.27
CA LYS A 205 6.43 -3.92 21.51
C LYS A 205 5.61 -3.96 22.80
N VAL A 206 4.98 -5.11 23.09
CA VAL A 206 4.25 -5.35 24.36
C VAL A 206 5.21 -5.35 25.54
N THR A 207 6.32 -6.09 25.47
CA THR A 207 7.33 -6.15 26.54
C THR A 207 7.86 -4.76 26.87
N LYS A 208 8.29 -4.01 25.86
CA LYS A 208 8.75 -2.61 26.03
C LYS A 208 7.69 -1.73 26.68
N ARG A 209 6.41 -1.91 26.32
CA ARG A 209 5.30 -1.15 26.91
C ARG A 209 5.06 -1.52 28.38
N THR A 210 5.19 -2.80 28.73
CA THR A 210 5.09 -3.27 30.12
C THR A 210 6.21 -2.70 31.00
N GLU A 211 7.45 -2.61 30.50
CA GLU A 211 8.58 -2.00 31.21
C GLU A 211 8.34 -0.52 31.52
N VAL A 212 7.87 0.26 30.53
CA VAL A 212 7.52 1.67 30.71
C VAL A 212 6.46 1.86 31.79
N PHE A 213 5.48 0.95 31.88
CA PHE A 213 4.50 1.00 32.95
C PHE A 213 5.12 0.67 34.32
N SER A 214 6.12 -0.21 34.41
CA SER A 214 6.78 -0.53 35.69
C SER A 214 7.51 0.68 36.24
N GLN A 215 8.30 1.33 35.38
CA GLN A 215 9.12 2.48 35.78
C GLN A 215 8.28 3.67 36.22
N LYS A 216 7.12 3.89 35.58
CA LYS A 216 6.19 4.96 35.95
C LYS A 216 5.51 4.73 37.31
N ASP A 217 5.30 3.48 37.72
CA ASP A 217 4.72 3.15 39.02
C ASP A 217 5.76 3.34 40.15
N ASP A 218 7.04 3.03 39.89
CA ASP A 218 8.16 3.24 40.83
C ASP A 218 8.46 4.73 41.07
N ASP A 219 8.45 5.56 40.03
CA ASP A 219 8.65 7.02 40.15
C ASP A 219 7.52 7.67 40.97
N ARG A 220 6.29 7.17 40.83
CA ARG A 220 5.12 7.69 41.56
C ARG A 220 5.15 7.34 43.05
N ALA A 221 5.66 6.15 43.39
CA ALA A 221 5.86 5.73 44.78
C ALA A 221 6.98 6.52 45.48
N SER A 222 7.98 7.00 44.73
CA SER A 222 9.12 7.75 45.25
C SER A 222 8.84 9.24 45.50
N THR A 223 7.72 9.77 44.99
CA THR A 223 7.36 11.20 45.13
C THR A 223 6.33 11.45 46.25
N SER A 224 5.93 10.42 47.01
CA SER A 224 4.87 10.52 48.03
C SER A 224 5.35 10.55 49.49
N GLU A 225 6.61 10.89 49.77
CA GLU A 225 7.08 11.19 51.13
C GLU A 225 6.84 12.67 51.48
N PRO A 226 5.99 13.00 52.48
CA PRO A 226 5.78 14.38 52.89
C PRO A 226 6.96 14.85 53.77
N PRO A 227 7.42 16.11 53.62
CA PRO A 227 8.41 16.67 54.54
C PRO A 227 7.81 16.82 55.94
N SER A 228 8.56 16.35 56.94
CA SER A 228 8.26 16.47 58.38
C SER A 228 8.39 17.91 58.88
#